data_AF-A0A671STG2-F1
#
_entry.id   AF-A0A671STG2-F1
#
_cell.length_a   1.000
_cell.length_b   1.000
_cell.length_c   1.000
_cell.angle_alpha   90.00
_cell.angle_beta   90.00
_cell.angle_gamma   90.00
#
_symmetry.space_group_name_H-M   'P 1'
#
loop_
_entity.id
_entity.type
_entity.pdbx_description
1 polymer ?
#
loop_
_entity_poly.entity_id
_entity_poly.type
_entity_poly.pdbx_seq_one_letter_code
_entity_poly.pdbx_strand_id
1 'polypeptide(L)'
;GDHCYLSREDLKIAVVMLFGYKPSKSETNVLMENGTIKDCPGVLLERFASLMGRKMSAEDPYEKTRQIFRAFDVHCRGFLKLDDFKSAFKRVAPRLPERTVLEAFRHADRDSDGHISFKDFENVISYGLANICSSTQNKSLETASENNTSN
;
A
#
# COMPACT_ATOMS: atom_id res chain seq x y z
N GLY A 1 -1.63 26.63 10.77
CA GLY A 1 -2.10 26.36 12.14
C GLY A 1 -2.42 24.89 12.17
N ASP A 2 -1.66 24.12 12.93
CA ASP A 2 -1.81 22.67 12.96
C ASP A 2 -3.16 22.33 13.58
N HIS A 3 -4.14 22.04 12.73
CA HIS A 3 -5.39 21.47 13.18
C HIS A 3 -5.07 20.07 13.73
N CYS A 4 -5.20 19.88 15.04
CA CYS A 4 -5.05 18.58 15.70
C CYS A 4 -6.15 17.55 15.30
N TYR A 5 -6.89 17.82 14.22
CA TYR A 5 -7.96 16.99 13.69
C TYR A 5 -7.95 16.98 12.17
N LEU A 6 -8.47 15.89 11.59
CA LEU A 6 -8.76 15.76 10.17
C LEU A 6 -10.22 16.14 9.92
N SER A 7 -10.45 17.05 8.97
CA SER A 7 -11.77 17.27 8.41
C SER A 7 -12.28 15.99 7.73
N ARG A 8 -13.56 15.97 7.36
CA ARG A 8 -14.14 14.85 6.61
C ARG A 8 -13.40 14.63 5.28
N GLU A 9 -13.02 15.70 4.60
CA GLU A 9 -12.28 15.66 3.34
C GLU A 9 -10.85 15.16 3.56
N ASP A 10 -10.15 15.69 4.56
CA ASP A 10 -8.77 15.28 4.87
C ASP A 10 -8.71 13.83 5.34
N LEU A 11 -9.71 13.36 6.09
CA LEU A 11 -9.85 11.96 6.47
C LEU A 11 -9.92 11.05 5.22
N LYS A 12 -10.71 11.44 4.21
CA LYS A 12 -10.83 10.66 2.98
C LYS A 12 -9.52 10.65 2.19
N ILE A 13 -8.84 11.79 2.11
CA ILE A 13 -7.52 11.89 1.47
C ILE A 13 -6.53 10.98 2.19
N ALA A 14 -6.49 11.01 3.53
CA ALA A 14 -5.59 10.20 4.31
C ALA A 14 -5.85 8.69 4.14
N VAL A 15 -7.12 8.26 4.05
CA VAL A 15 -7.47 6.86 3.74
C VAL A 15 -6.99 6.47 2.33
N VAL A 16 -7.15 7.34 1.34
CA VAL A 16 -6.64 7.09 -0.02
C VAL A 16 -5.11 6.96 0.00
N MET A 17 -4.40 7.79 0.75
CA MET A 17 -2.94 7.74 0.84
C MET A 17 -2.43 6.48 1.56
N LEU A 18 -3.09 6.06 2.65
CA LEU A 18 -2.66 4.91 3.44
C LEU A 18 -3.03 3.57 2.80
N PHE A 19 -4.22 3.47 2.21
CA PHE A 19 -4.78 2.19 1.75
C PHE A 19 -5.00 2.11 0.24
N GLY A 20 -4.81 3.21 -0.50
CA GLY A 20 -4.89 3.23 -1.96
C GLY A 20 -6.31 3.16 -2.52
N TYR A 21 -7.34 3.32 -1.69
CA TYR A 21 -8.73 3.32 -2.14
C TYR A 21 -9.52 4.51 -1.56
N LYS A 22 -10.53 4.93 -2.30
CA LYS A 22 -11.47 5.98 -1.86
C LYS A 22 -12.52 5.36 -0.92
N PRO A 23 -12.61 5.77 0.35
CA PRO A 23 -13.58 5.20 1.27
C PRO A 23 -15.01 5.52 0.81
N SER A 24 -15.91 4.57 1.09
CA SER A 24 -17.34 4.75 0.83
C SER A 24 -17.94 5.79 1.79
N LYS A 25 -19.16 6.28 1.48
CA LYS A 25 -19.87 7.21 2.36
C LYS A 25 -20.12 6.61 3.75
N SER A 26 -20.54 5.35 3.80
CA SER A 26 -20.79 4.63 5.05
C SER A 26 -19.51 4.42 5.85
N GLU A 27 -18.42 3.99 5.20
CA GLU A 27 -17.13 3.84 5.87
C GLU A 27 -16.61 5.18 6.41
N THR A 28 -16.71 6.25 5.61
CA THR A 28 -16.33 7.59 6.06
C THR A 28 -17.15 8.00 7.29
N ASN A 29 -18.46 7.73 7.31
CA ASN A 29 -19.31 8.05 8.46
C ASN A 29 -18.88 7.29 9.71
N VAL A 30 -18.64 5.98 9.59
CA VAL A 30 -18.17 5.14 10.70
C VAL A 30 -16.83 5.65 11.26
N LEU A 31 -15.90 6.05 10.38
CA LEU A 31 -14.62 6.61 10.80
C LEU A 31 -14.75 7.97 11.50
N MET A 32 -15.66 8.83 11.01
CA MET A 32 -15.96 10.11 11.67
C MET A 32 -16.57 9.86 13.05
N GLU A 33 -17.63 9.05 13.15
CA GLU A 33 -18.33 8.75 14.41
C GLU A 33 -17.39 8.16 15.47
N ASN A 34 -16.49 7.26 15.07
CA ASN A 34 -15.54 6.64 15.99
C ASN A 34 -14.33 7.52 16.36
N GLY A 35 -14.13 8.62 15.63
CA GLY A 35 -12.93 9.45 15.73
C GLY A 35 -13.16 10.87 16.23
N THR A 36 -14.40 11.35 16.16
CA THR A 36 -14.82 12.67 16.67
C THR A 36 -15.14 12.60 18.15
N ILE A 37 -14.85 13.67 18.87
CA ILE A 37 -15.38 13.91 20.23
C ILE A 37 -16.37 15.08 20.18
N LYS A 38 -17.16 15.24 21.25
CA LYS A 38 -18.12 16.34 21.36
C LYS A 38 -17.42 17.68 21.12
N ASP A 39 -18.06 18.55 20.35
CA ASP A 39 -17.58 19.89 19.98
C ASP A 39 -16.29 19.92 19.12
N CYS A 40 -15.86 18.78 18.56
CA CYS A 40 -14.78 18.72 17.58
C CYS A 40 -15.34 18.56 16.15
N PRO A 41 -14.95 19.42 15.19
CA PRO A 41 -15.49 19.39 13.82
C PRO A 41 -14.95 18.24 12.96
N GLY A 42 -14.01 17.44 13.49
CA GLY A 42 -13.36 16.36 12.74
C GLY A 42 -12.75 15.28 13.63
N VAL A 43 -12.03 14.36 13.01
CA VAL A 43 -11.40 13.23 13.70
C VAL A 43 -10.07 13.68 14.29
N LEU A 44 -9.88 13.55 15.60
CA LEU A 44 -8.58 13.87 16.22
C LEU A 44 -7.45 13.03 15.63
N LEU A 45 -6.28 13.63 15.40
CA LEU A 45 -5.15 12.93 14.78
C LEU A 45 -4.72 11.67 15.55
N GLU A 46 -4.75 11.72 16.89
CA GLU A 46 -4.46 10.55 17.74
C GLU A 46 -5.49 9.42 17.55
N ARG A 47 -6.78 9.78 17.46
CA ARG A 47 -7.86 8.82 17.21
C ARG A 47 -7.75 8.24 15.81
N PHE A 48 -7.42 9.07 14.82
CA PHE A 48 -7.15 8.63 13.46
C PHE A 48 -5.99 7.62 13.44
N ALA A 49 -4.86 7.93 14.05
CA ALA A 49 -3.71 7.02 14.12
C ALA A 49 -4.08 5.67 14.76
N SER A 50 -4.87 5.68 15.84
CA SER A 50 -5.37 4.45 16.49
C SER A 50 -6.33 3.65 15.59
N LEU A 51 -7.26 4.31 14.90
CA LEU A 51 -8.19 3.68 13.97
C LEU A 51 -7.45 3.05 12.79
N MET A 52 -6.54 3.80 12.17
CA MET A 52 -5.77 3.34 11.01
C MET A 52 -4.74 2.29 11.39
N GLY A 53 -4.11 2.40 12.56
CA GLY A 53 -3.22 1.37 13.09
C GLY A 53 -3.94 0.03 13.26
N ARG A 54 -5.11 0.01 13.89
CA ARG A 54 -5.93 -1.20 14.01
C ARG A 54 -6.34 -1.77 12.65
N LYS A 55 -6.74 -0.89 11.72
CA LYS A 55 -7.12 -1.30 10.36
C LYS A 55 -5.94 -1.90 9.60
N MET A 56 -4.75 -1.30 9.67
CA MET A 56 -3.51 -1.83 9.08
C MET A 56 -3.12 -3.17 9.70
N SER A 57 -3.23 -3.33 11.02
CA SER A 57 -2.95 -4.61 11.67
C SER A 57 -3.97 -5.71 11.34
N ALA A 58 -5.18 -5.34 10.92
CA ALA A 58 -6.20 -6.26 10.45
C ALA A 58 -6.08 -6.61 8.97
N GLU A 59 -5.32 -5.84 8.17
CA GLU A 59 -5.00 -6.23 6.79
C GLU A 59 -4.01 -7.40 6.83
N ASP A 60 -4.45 -8.56 6.35
CA ASP A 60 -3.55 -9.69 6.10
C ASP A 60 -2.66 -9.37 4.88
N PRO A 61 -1.33 -9.23 5.05
CA PRO A 61 -0.42 -8.99 3.93
C PRO A 61 -0.51 -10.07 2.85
N TYR A 62 -0.86 -11.30 3.23
CA TYR A 62 -1.08 -12.41 2.31
C TYR A 62 -2.31 -12.16 1.42
N GLU A 63 -3.42 -11.71 2.01
CA GLU A 63 -4.64 -11.40 1.26
C GLU A 63 -4.42 -10.18 0.33
N LYS A 64 -3.65 -9.19 0.77
CA LYS A 64 -3.26 -8.05 -0.10
C LYS A 64 -2.45 -8.51 -1.31
N THR A 65 -1.48 -9.37 -1.10
CA THR A 65 -0.68 -9.97 -2.19
C THR A 65 -1.54 -10.77 -3.15
N ARG A 66 -2.50 -11.54 -2.62
CA ARG A 66 -3.49 -12.29 -3.41
C ARG A 66 -4.42 -11.39 -4.22
N GLN A 67 -4.88 -10.28 -3.66
CA GLN A 67 -5.72 -9.31 -4.39
C GLN A 67 -4.97 -8.68 -5.55
N ILE A 68 -3.72 -8.28 -5.35
CA ILE A 68 -2.87 -7.74 -6.42
C ILE A 68 -2.66 -8.80 -7.50
N PHE A 69 -2.33 -10.04 -7.11
CA PHE A 69 -2.16 -11.13 -8.06
C PHE A 69 -3.41 -11.35 -8.93
N ARG A 70 -4.59 -11.36 -8.32
CA ARG A 70 -5.88 -11.46 -9.04
C ARG A 70 -6.14 -10.29 -9.99
N ALA A 71 -5.72 -9.08 -9.62
CA ALA A 71 -5.84 -7.93 -10.50
C ALA A 71 -4.92 -8.02 -11.74
N PHE A 72 -3.80 -8.73 -11.61
CA PHE A 72 -2.88 -9.00 -12.73
C PHE A 72 -3.35 -10.22 -13.56
N ASP A 73 -3.94 -11.24 -12.95
CA ASP A 73 -4.45 -12.45 -13.62
C ASP A 73 -5.80 -12.19 -14.30
N VAL A 74 -5.78 -11.40 -15.38
CA VAL A 74 -6.97 -10.97 -16.14
C VAL A 74 -7.83 -12.15 -16.60
N HIS A 75 -7.22 -13.30 -16.82
CA HIS A 75 -7.89 -14.49 -17.33
C HIS A 75 -8.18 -15.54 -16.24
N CYS A 76 -7.94 -15.21 -14.96
CA CYS A 76 -8.23 -16.07 -13.80
C CYS A 76 -7.67 -17.49 -13.92
N ARG A 77 -6.44 -17.65 -14.44
CA ARG A 77 -5.80 -18.96 -14.62
C ARG A 77 -5.12 -19.50 -13.36
N GLY A 78 -4.88 -18.64 -12.36
CA GLY A 78 -4.09 -18.95 -11.18
C GLY A 78 -2.58 -18.76 -11.37
N PHE A 79 -2.15 -18.21 -12.52
CA PHE A 79 -0.78 -17.88 -12.86
C PHE A 79 -0.75 -16.74 -13.89
N LEU A 80 0.32 -15.93 -13.89
CA LEU A 80 0.47 -14.83 -14.84
C LEU A 80 1.34 -15.26 -16.01
N LYS A 81 0.81 -15.14 -17.22
CA LYS A 81 1.58 -15.21 -18.46
C LYS A 81 2.21 -13.84 -18.76
N LEU A 82 3.21 -13.84 -19.64
CA LEU A 82 3.84 -12.61 -20.11
C LEU A 82 2.83 -11.57 -20.63
N ASP A 83 1.78 -11.99 -21.33
CA ASP A 83 0.76 -11.09 -21.85
C ASP A 83 -0.12 -10.47 -20.75
N ASP A 84 -0.42 -11.20 -19.67
CA ASP A 84 -1.12 -10.65 -18.50
C ASP A 84 -0.26 -9.58 -17.84
N PHE A 85 1.01 -9.91 -17.65
CA PHE A 85 1.99 -9.05 -17.02
C PHE A 85 2.17 -7.76 -17.83
N LYS A 86 2.38 -7.85 -19.15
CA LYS A 86 2.43 -6.69 -20.06
C LYS A 86 1.15 -5.86 -20.01
N SER A 87 -0.01 -6.51 -20.03
CA SER A 87 -1.30 -5.81 -20.00
C SER A 87 -1.53 -5.08 -18.68
N ALA A 88 -1.13 -5.67 -17.56
CA ALA A 88 -1.15 -5.02 -16.26
C ALA A 88 -0.23 -3.79 -16.22
N PHE A 89 1.04 -3.93 -16.64
CA PHE A 89 2.00 -2.82 -16.67
C PHE A 89 1.61 -1.69 -17.62
N LYS A 90 0.97 -1.97 -18.76
CA LYS A 90 0.40 -0.92 -19.62
C LYS A 90 -0.67 -0.10 -18.92
N ARG A 91 -1.44 -0.69 -18.00
CA ARG A 91 -2.49 0.03 -17.25
C ARG A 91 -1.92 0.84 -16.09
N VAL A 92 -0.97 0.27 -15.34
CA VAL A 92 -0.45 0.91 -14.11
C VAL A 92 0.75 1.81 -14.36
N ALA A 93 1.56 1.53 -15.39
CA ALA A 93 2.79 2.24 -15.71
C ALA A 93 3.00 2.32 -17.25
N PRO A 94 2.10 3.00 -18.00
CA PRO A 94 2.11 3.01 -19.47
C PRO A 94 3.39 3.57 -20.11
N ARG A 95 4.22 4.30 -19.35
CA ARG A 95 5.49 4.88 -19.82
C ARG A 95 6.70 3.95 -19.61
N LEU A 96 6.52 2.81 -18.93
CA LEU A 96 7.61 1.88 -18.68
C LEU A 96 7.98 1.14 -19.99
N PRO A 97 9.27 1.06 -20.39
CA PRO A 97 9.67 0.37 -21.59
C PRO A 97 9.31 -1.12 -21.54
N GLU A 98 8.83 -1.67 -22.67
CA GLU A 98 8.46 -3.08 -22.76
C GLU A 98 9.63 -4.01 -22.41
N ARG A 99 10.86 -3.65 -22.80
CA ARG A 99 12.08 -4.40 -22.42
C ARG A 99 12.23 -4.55 -20.90
N THR A 100 11.98 -3.48 -20.14
CA THR A 100 12.06 -3.51 -18.68
C THR A 100 10.97 -4.42 -18.09
N VAL A 101 9.78 -4.45 -18.69
CA VAL A 101 8.70 -5.36 -18.30
C VAL A 101 9.08 -6.83 -18.56
N LEU A 102 9.71 -7.13 -19.71
CA LEU A 102 10.22 -8.48 -19.99
C LEU A 102 11.32 -8.90 -19.01
N GLU A 103 12.25 -8.01 -18.69
CA GLU A 103 13.32 -8.28 -17.73
C GLU A 103 12.74 -8.54 -16.33
N ALA A 104 11.74 -7.77 -15.92
CA ALA A 104 11.02 -7.98 -14.65
C ALA A 104 10.27 -9.33 -14.65
N PHE A 105 9.62 -9.70 -15.74
CA PHE A 105 8.95 -10.99 -15.88
C PHE A 105 9.95 -12.16 -15.72
N ARG A 106 11.07 -12.10 -16.44
CA ARG A 106 12.14 -13.11 -16.36
C ARG A 106 12.77 -13.21 -14.98
N HIS A 107 12.82 -12.10 -14.23
CA HIS A 107 13.32 -12.11 -12.87
C HIS A 107 12.32 -12.73 -11.89
N ALA A 108 11.03 -12.57 -12.16
CA ALA A 108 9.95 -13.13 -11.35
C ALA A 108 9.75 -14.64 -11.59
N ASP A 109 9.81 -15.09 -12.84
CA ASP A 109 9.71 -16.50 -13.26
C ASP A 109 10.97 -17.29 -12.86
N ARG A 110 10.98 -17.78 -11.61
CA ARG A 110 12.16 -18.39 -10.97
C ARG A 110 12.48 -19.79 -11.49
N ASP A 111 11.47 -20.56 -11.84
CA ASP A 111 11.63 -21.92 -12.38
C ASP A 111 11.65 -21.94 -13.92
N SER A 112 11.45 -20.79 -14.57
CA SER A 112 11.54 -20.61 -16.02
C SER A 112 10.52 -21.48 -16.78
N ASP A 113 9.35 -21.72 -16.17
CA ASP A 113 8.26 -22.49 -16.78
C ASP A 113 7.39 -21.62 -17.72
N GLY A 114 7.69 -20.32 -17.81
CA GLY A 114 6.95 -19.35 -18.60
C GLY A 114 5.72 -18.76 -17.91
N HIS A 115 5.54 -19.04 -16.62
CA HIS A 115 4.44 -18.59 -15.79
C HIS A 115 4.95 -18.03 -14.47
N ILE A 116 4.35 -16.94 -14.01
CA ILE A 116 4.57 -16.47 -12.64
C ILE A 116 3.47 -17.08 -11.78
N SER A 117 3.82 -18.10 -10.99
CA SER A 117 2.91 -18.67 -10.00
C SER A 117 2.65 -17.66 -8.88
N PHE A 118 1.64 -17.92 -8.05
CA PHE A 118 1.41 -17.09 -6.85
C PHE A 118 2.64 -17.05 -5.93
N LYS A 119 3.38 -18.16 -5.82
CA LYS A 119 4.59 -18.25 -4.99
C LYS A 119 5.71 -17.38 -5.55
N ASP A 120 5.88 -17.34 -6.85
CA ASP A 120 6.86 -16.48 -7.51
C ASP A 120 6.53 -15.01 -7.31
N PHE A 121 5.25 -14.67 -7.48
CA PHE A 121 4.74 -13.33 -7.25
C PHE A 121 4.89 -12.89 -5.79
N GLU A 122 4.57 -13.76 -4.83
CA GLU A 122 4.72 -13.50 -3.40
C GLU A 122 6.18 -13.22 -3.04
N ASN A 123 7.13 -13.98 -3.59
CA ASN A 123 8.54 -13.71 -3.39
C ASN A 123 8.89 -12.29 -3.86
N VAL A 124 8.55 -11.93 -5.11
CA VAL A 124 8.85 -10.61 -5.68
C VAL A 124 8.23 -9.47 -4.87
N ILE A 125 6.95 -9.58 -4.51
CA ILE A 125 6.23 -8.55 -3.75
C ILE A 125 6.74 -8.44 -2.32
N SER A 126 7.05 -9.57 -1.66
CA SER A 126 7.61 -9.57 -0.32
C SER A 126 8.95 -8.82 -0.27
N TYR A 127 9.85 -9.07 -1.24
CA TYR A 127 11.11 -8.31 -1.33
C TYR A 127 10.88 -6.82 -1.64
N GLY A 128 9.92 -6.48 -2.50
CA GLY A 128 9.58 -5.09 -2.82
C GLY A 128 8.97 -4.31 -1.64
N LEU A 129 8.04 -4.92 -0.91
CA LEU A 129 7.37 -4.32 0.24
C LEU A 129 8.28 -4.27 1.48
N ALA A 130 9.14 -5.26 1.70
CA ALA A 130 10.14 -5.22 2.76
C ALA A 130 11.09 -4.02 2.60
N ASN A 131 11.40 -3.62 1.35
CA ASN A 131 12.24 -2.45 1.09
C ASN A 131 11.50 -1.11 1.27
N ILE A 132 10.18 -1.08 1.06
CA ILE A 132 9.35 0.12 1.31
C ILE A 132 9.11 0.32 2.82
N CYS A 133 8.85 -0.76 3.56
CA CYS A 133 8.69 -0.71 5.02
C CYS A 133 10.01 -0.39 5.74
N SER A 134 11.15 -0.94 5.31
CA SER A 134 12.45 -0.64 5.93
C SER A 134 12.92 0.81 5.69
N SER A 135 12.56 1.40 4.54
CA SER A 135 12.80 2.82 4.26
C SER A 135 12.05 3.76 5.21
N THR A 136 10.93 3.31 5.80
CA THR A 136 10.15 4.10 6.76
C THR A 136 10.70 4.00 8.19
N GLN A 137 11.37 2.90 8.55
CA GLN A 137 12.04 2.78 9.86
C GLN A 137 13.40 3.50 9.93
N ASN A 138 14.14 3.60 8.81
CA ASN A 138 15.46 4.25 8.81
C ASN A 138 15.40 5.78 8.91
N LYS A 139 14.28 6.43 8.56
CA LYS A 139 14.12 7.89 8.73
C LYS A 139 13.90 8.33 10.18
N SER A 140 13.47 7.42 11.06
CA SER A 140 13.23 7.72 12.48
C SER A 140 14.50 7.64 13.34
N LEU A 141 15.59 7.06 12.82
CA LEU A 141 16.85 6.92 13.56
C LEU A 141 17.88 8.02 13.24
N GLU A 142 17.88 8.59 12.03
CA GLU A 142 18.81 9.70 11.69
C GLU A 142 18.44 11.03 12.38
N THR A 143 17.15 11.29 12.64
CA THR A 143 16.71 12.54 13.27
C THR A 143 16.90 12.59 14.80
N ALA A 144 17.23 11.45 15.43
CA ALA A 144 17.52 11.38 16.87
C ALA A 144 19.01 11.58 17.22
N SER A 145 19.92 11.50 16.23
CA SER A 145 21.37 11.61 16.48
C SER A 145 21.90 13.05 16.43
N GLU A 146 21.23 13.99 15.76
CA GLU A 146 21.78 15.35 15.55
C GLU A 146 21.46 16.34 16.69
N ASN A 147 20.60 15.99 17.65
CA ASN A 147 20.22 16.90 18.75
C ASN A 147 20.99 16.68 20.07
N ASN A 148 22.04 15.83 20.09
CA ASN A 148 22.80 15.51 21.32
C ASN A 148 24.29 15.87 21.26
N THR A 149 24.72 16.80 20.40
CA THR A 149 26.13 17.28 20.40
C THR A 149 26.25 18.81 20.39
N SER A 150 25.34 19.51 21.05
CA SER A 150 25.59 20.90 21.45
C SER A 150 25.04 21.14 22.84
N ASN A 151 25.87 20.78 23.82
CA ASN A 151 25.93 21.41 25.14
C ASN A 151 27.36 21.31 25.65
#